data_AF-A0A212SEW3-F1
#
_entry.id   AF-A0A212SEW3-F1
#
_cell.length_a   1.000
_cell.length_b   1.000
_cell.length_c   1.000
_cell.angle_alpha   90.00
_cell.angle_beta   90.00
_cell.angle_gamma   90.00
#
_symmetry.space_group_name_H-M   'P 1'
#
loop_
_entity.id
_entity.type
_entity.pdbx_description
1 polymer ?
#
loop_
_entity_poly.entity_id
_entity_poly.type
_entity_poly.pdbx_seq_one_letter_code
_entity_poly.pdbx_strand_id
1 'polypeptide(L)'
;MSNETLLAAVRAAADPTPAPASAQTASASVITMAQHEAALASARREASEQATVAERARVSAILDSDEAKTRGSLARHFAFKTGMSAEDARAALAASAQEGDAAPASPLAAAMAAHKPASLGPGGERNAAAQPAKTVVAADIYARRAAQTGRR
;
A
#
# COMPACT_ATOMS: atom_id res chain seq x y z
N MET A 1 -21.11 72.79 -36.76
CA MET A 1 -22.22 72.95 -35.80
C MET A 1 -21.62 73.37 -34.47
N SER A 2 -21.93 74.61 -34.10
CA SER A 2 -21.85 75.32 -32.82
C SER A 2 -20.86 74.90 -31.73
N ASN A 3 -19.92 75.81 -31.47
CA ASN A 3 -19.36 76.09 -30.15
C ASN A 3 -20.10 77.30 -29.56
N GLU A 4 -20.09 77.42 -28.23
CA GLU A 4 -20.76 78.45 -27.38
C GLU A 4 -22.27 78.29 -27.16
N THR A 5 -22.68 78.09 -25.90
CA THR A 5 -23.39 79.10 -25.07
C THR A 5 -23.62 78.51 -23.66
N LEU A 6 -23.34 79.32 -22.62
CA LEU A 6 -23.57 79.12 -21.16
C LEU A 6 -22.42 78.40 -20.43
N LEU A 7 -21.40 79.04 -19.84
CA LEU A 7 -21.31 80.32 -19.12
C LEU A 7 -22.33 80.51 -17.98
N ALA A 8 -22.02 79.92 -16.81
CA ALA A 8 -22.25 80.46 -15.45
C ALA A 8 -21.52 79.53 -14.45
N ALA A 9 -20.23 79.74 -14.15
CA ALA A 9 -19.74 80.60 -13.06
C ALA A 9 -20.21 80.10 -11.66
N VAL A 10 -19.32 79.52 -10.84
CA VAL A 10 -18.70 80.17 -9.65
C VAL A 10 -19.73 80.27 -8.49
N ARG A 11 -19.53 79.85 -7.23
CA ARG A 11 -18.37 79.56 -6.38
C ARG A 11 -18.88 79.38 -4.94
N ALA A 12 -18.11 78.63 -4.15
CA ALA A 12 -17.94 78.71 -2.69
C ALA A 12 -19.05 78.24 -1.72
N ALA A 13 -18.65 77.18 -0.98
CA ALA A 13 -18.54 77.08 0.48
C ALA A 13 -19.82 77.16 1.34
N ALA A 14 -20.16 76.03 1.97
CA ALA A 14 -20.07 75.85 3.43
C ALA A 14 -20.51 74.42 3.81
N ASP A 15 -19.63 73.69 4.49
CA ASP A 15 -19.96 72.48 5.25
C ASP A 15 -20.51 72.91 6.63
N PRO A 16 -21.39 72.12 7.28
CA PRO A 16 -20.90 71.30 8.39
C PRO A 16 -21.52 69.88 8.44
N THR A 17 -20.71 68.84 8.15
CA THR A 17 -20.26 67.71 9.01
C THR A 17 -21.18 67.22 10.16
N PRO A 18 -21.18 65.92 10.62
CA PRO A 18 -20.68 64.62 10.10
C PRO A 18 -21.78 63.50 10.10
N ALA A 19 -21.68 62.37 9.38
CA ALA A 19 -21.05 61.09 9.82
C ALA A 19 -21.76 59.92 9.08
N PRO A 20 -21.19 58.70 8.98
CA PRO A 20 -19.83 58.37 8.58
C PRO A 20 -19.84 57.33 7.45
N ALA A 21 -19.36 57.68 6.25
CA ALA A 21 -19.03 56.69 5.21
C ALA A 21 -17.65 56.02 5.45
N SER A 22 -17.31 55.75 6.71
CA SER A 22 -15.95 55.35 7.12
C SER A 22 -15.99 54.25 8.18
N ALA A 23 -16.65 53.12 7.88
CA ALA A 23 -16.66 51.96 8.77
C ALA A 23 -16.56 50.60 8.05
N GLN A 24 -16.21 50.54 6.76
CA GLN A 24 -16.01 49.25 6.07
C GLN A 24 -14.57 48.73 6.09
N THR A 25 -13.68 49.33 6.87
CA THR A 25 -12.30 48.84 7.02
C THR A 25 -11.86 48.66 8.49
N ALA A 26 -12.79 48.71 9.45
CA ALA A 26 -12.49 48.58 10.88
C ALA A 26 -12.89 47.21 11.50
N SER A 27 -13.14 46.19 10.70
CA SER A 27 -13.37 44.82 11.19
C SER A 27 -12.37 43.82 10.61
N ALA A 28 -11.12 44.24 10.43
CA ALA A 28 -10.02 43.29 10.38
C ALA A 28 -9.80 42.78 11.81
N SER A 29 -10.22 41.54 12.10
CA SER A 29 -9.87 40.70 13.27
C SER A 29 -10.97 40.36 14.30
N VAL A 30 -12.26 40.30 13.94
CA VAL A 30 -13.25 39.58 14.78
C VAL A 30 -13.94 38.51 13.95
N ILE A 31 -13.36 37.31 13.91
CA ILE A 31 -14.05 36.11 13.42
C ILE A 31 -15.16 35.82 14.41
N THR A 32 -16.42 35.89 13.97
CA THR A 32 -17.55 35.52 14.83
C THR A 32 -17.53 34.01 15.08
N MET A 33 -18.08 33.57 16.22
CA MET A 33 -18.16 32.14 16.54
C MET A 33 -18.83 31.34 15.41
N ALA A 34 -19.87 31.91 14.79
CA ALA A 34 -20.55 31.32 13.63
C ALA A 34 -19.64 31.20 12.39
N GLN A 35 -18.80 32.21 12.12
CA GLN A 35 -17.83 32.15 11.01
C GLN A 35 -16.75 31.09 11.25
N HIS A 36 -16.27 30.95 12.49
CA HIS A 36 -15.31 29.92 12.85
C HIS A 36 -15.89 28.51 12.71
N GLU A 37 -17.13 28.29 13.17
CA GLU A 37 -17.82 27.00 13.01
C GLU A 37 -18.03 26.66 11.54
N ALA A 38 -18.45 27.62 10.72
CA ALA A 38 -18.62 27.44 9.29
C ALA A 38 -17.29 27.07 8.59
N ALA A 39 -16.18 27.70 8.97
CA ALA A 39 -14.85 27.40 8.45
C ALA A 39 -14.36 25.99 8.85
N LEU A 40 -14.62 25.56 10.09
CA LEU A 40 -14.30 24.18 10.49
C LEU A 40 -15.17 23.15 9.77
N ALA A 41 -16.45 23.47 9.54
CA ALA A 41 -17.36 22.61 8.81
C ALA A 41 -16.93 22.44 7.35
N SER A 42 -16.51 23.52 6.67
CA SER A 42 -15.99 23.43 5.30
C SER A 42 -14.67 22.66 5.26
N ALA A 43 -13.72 22.96 6.15
CA ALA A 43 -12.44 22.26 6.21
C ALA A 43 -12.60 20.76 6.44
N ARG A 44 -13.55 20.33 7.29
CA ARG A 44 -13.84 18.91 7.51
C ARG A 44 -14.44 18.24 6.28
N ARG A 45 -15.33 18.92 5.55
CA ARG A 45 -15.91 18.39 4.31
C ARG A 45 -14.81 18.20 3.27
N GLU A 46 -14.02 19.23 3.02
CA GLU A 46 -12.89 19.19 2.09
C GLU A 46 -11.89 18.08 2.45
N ALA A 47 -11.52 17.96 3.73
CA ALA A 47 -10.62 16.90 4.18
C ALA A 47 -11.20 15.50 3.96
N SER A 48 -12.51 15.31 4.18
CA SER A 48 -13.16 14.02 3.95
C SER A 48 -13.22 13.67 2.46
N GLU A 49 -13.50 14.63 1.59
CA GLU A 49 -13.52 14.45 0.14
C GLU A 49 -12.11 14.11 -0.37
N GLN A 50 -11.11 14.87 0.06
CA GLN A 50 -9.70 14.61 -0.27
C GLN A 50 -9.26 13.22 0.21
N ALA A 51 -9.65 12.80 1.42
CA ALA A 51 -9.33 11.48 1.93
C ALA A 51 -9.94 10.37 1.05
N THR A 52 -11.19 10.53 0.60
CA THR A 52 -11.81 9.53 -0.29
C THR A 52 -11.15 9.47 -1.67
N VAL A 53 -10.76 10.62 -2.23
CA VAL A 53 -10.06 10.69 -3.52
C VAL A 53 -8.67 10.09 -3.41
N ALA A 54 -7.92 10.44 -2.37
CA ALA A 54 -6.58 9.91 -2.11
C ALA A 54 -6.62 8.38 -1.91
N GLU A 55 -7.61 7.88 -1.16
CA GLU A 55 -7.75 6.44 -0.94
C GLU A 55 -8.11 5.69 -2.22
N ARG A 56 -9.04 6.22 -3.02
CA ARG A 56 -9.37 5.62 -4.34
C ARG A 56 -8.16 5.62 -5.26
N ALA A 57 -7.42 6.72 -5.32
CA ALA A 57 -6.20 6.83 -6.12
C ALA A 57 -5.14 5.80 -5.68
N ARG A 58 -4.96 5.61 -4.37
CA ARG A 58 -4.07 4.58 -3.81
C ARG A 58 -4.50 3.17 -4.21
N VAL A 59 -5.77 2.84 -4.02
CA VAL A 59 -6.34 1.52 -4.37
C VAL A 59 -6.15 1.23 -5.85
N SER A 60 -6.52 2.16 -6.74
CA SER A 60 -6.31 2.01 -8.18
C SER A 60 -4.84 1.84 -8.52
N ALA A 61 -3.95 2.65 -7.95
CA ALA A 61 -2.51 2.54 -8.22
C ALA A 61 -1.90 1.19 -7.82
N ILE A 62 -2.44 0.51 -6.80
CA ILE A 62 -2.02 -0.84 -6.40
C ILE A 62 -2.57 -1.88 -7.38
N LEU A 63 -3.88 -1.83 -7.67
CA LEU A 63 -4.54 -2.84 -8.50
C LEU A 63 -4.14 -2.77 -9.98
N ASP A 64 -3.81 -1.58 -10.47
CA ASP A 64 -3.39 -1.34 -11.86
C ASP A 64 -1.88 -1.50 -12.07
N SER A 65 -1.12 -1.89 -11.03
CA SER A 65 0.31 -2.18 -11.16
C SER A 65 0.57 -3.44 -12.01
N ASP A 66 1.72 -3.49 -12.69
CA ASP A 66 2.08 -4.64 -13.53
C ASP A 66 2.24 -5.92 -12.69
N GLU A 67 2.76 -5.80 -11.48
CA GLU A 67 2.95 -6.92 -10.55
C GLU A 67 1.61 -7.52 -10.13
N ALA A 68 0.56 -6.69 -9.98
CA ALA A 68 -0.78 -7.13 -9.60
C ALA A 68 -1.41 -8.09 -10.62
N LYS A 69 -0.98 -8.06 -11.90
CA LYS A 69 -1.45 -9.00 -12.93
C LYS A 69 -1.12 -10.45 -12.61
N THR A 70 0.00 -10.69 -11.93
CA THR A 70 0.48 -12.04 -11.58
C THR A 70 0.38 -12.35 -10.09
N ARG A 71 -0.05 -11.38 -9.28
CA ARG A 71 -0.15 -11.45 -7.81
C ARG A 71 -1.44 -10.80 -7.30
N GLY A 72 -2.54 -11.07 -8.00
CA GLY A 72 -3.79 -10.33 -7.84
C GLY A 72 -4.43 -10.45 -6.46
N SER A 73 -4.37 -11.62 -5.83
CA SER A 73 -4.84 -11.84 -4.46
C SER A 73 -4.06 -11.01 -3.45
N LEU A 74 -2.73 -10.98 -3.58
CA LEU A 74 -1.89 -10.18 -2.70
C LEU A 74 -2.10 -8.67 -2.94
N ALA A 75 -2.22 -8.24 -4.19
CA ALA A 75 -2.51 -6.84 -4.52
C ALA A 75 -3.86 -6.37 -3.93
N ARG A 76 -4.91 -7.21 -4.03
CA ARG A 76 -6.21 -6.94 -3.40
C ARG A 76 -6.10 -6.87 -1.88
N HIS A 77 -5.25 -7.69 -1.26
CA HIS A 77 -4.99 -7.60 0.17
C HIS A 77 -4.41 -6.24 0.55
N PHE A 78 -3.37 -5.78 -0.14
CA PHE A 78 -2.78 -4.47 0.13
C PHE A 78 -3.77 -3.32 -0.09
N ALA A 79 -4.52 -3.37 -1.19
CA ALA A 79 -5.48 -2.32 -1.53
C ALA A 79 -6.63 -2.20 -0.50
N PHE A 80 -7.22 -3.31 -0.06
CA PHE A 80 -8.46 -3.26 0.74
C PHE A 80 -8.28 -3.54 2.23
N LYS A 81 -7.19 -4.21 2.63
CA LYS A 81 -7.00 -4.68 4.01
C LYS A 81 -5.84 -3.99 4.72
N THR A 82 -5.13 -3.10 4.03
CA THR A 82 -3.98 -2.40 4.60
C THR A 82 -4.02 -0.91 4.28
N GLY A 83 -3.31 -0.10 5.06
CA GLY A 83 -3.04 1.31 4.80
C GLY A 83 -1.69 1.57 4.13
N MET A 84 -1.09 0.56 3.50
CA MET A 84 0.23 0.67 2.85
C MET A 84 0.19 1.65 1.66
N SER A 85 1.26 2.43 1.44
CA SER A 85 1.35 3.32 0.28
C SER A 85 1.35 2.50 -1.02
N ALA A 86 0.96 3.13 -2.14
CA ALA A 86 0.98 2.43 -3.43
C ALA A 86 2.41 2.02 -3.86
N GLU A 87 3.42 2.80 -3.49
CA GLU A 87 4.82 2.52 -3.79
C GLU A 87 5.35 1.33 -2.98
N ASP A 88 5.12 1.33 -1.67
CA ASP A 88 5.52 0.21 -0.80
C ASP A 88 4.81 -1.08 -1.19
N ALA A 89 3.52 -1.00 -1.53
CA ALA A 89 2.75 -2.15 -1.99
C ALA A 89 3.33 -2.73 -3.29
N ARG A 90 3.72 -1.88 -4.24
CA ARG A 90 4.39 -2.33 -5.48
C ARG A 90 5.74 -2.99 -5.19
N ALA A 91 6.55 -2.40 -4.32
CA ALA A 91 7.82 -3.00 -3.90
C ALA A 91 7.62 -4.37 -3.25
N ALA A 92 6.62 -4.50 -2.37
CA ALA A 92 6.27 -5.76 -1.73
C ALA A 92 5.76 -6.81 -2.75
N LEU A 93 4.94 -6.39 -3.72
CA LEU A 93 4.48 -7.27 -4.80
C LEU A 93 5.65 -7.75 -5.67
N ALA A 94 6.59 -6.87 -6.03
CA ALA A 94 7.79 -7.21 -6.81
C ALA A 94 8.68 -8.23 -6.08
N ALA A 95 8.81 -8.10 -4.75
CA ALA A 95 9.59 -9.02 -3.92
C ALA A 95 8.88 -10.37 -3.66
N SER A 96 7.58 -10.46 -3.93
CA SER A 96 6.78 -11.67 -3.67
C SER A 96 6.88 -12.66 -4.83
N ALA A 97 6.68 -13.96 -4.54
CA ALA A 97 6.50 -14.96 -5.59
C ALA A 97 5.22 -14.68 -6.40
N GLN A 98 5.21 -15.10 -7.67
CA GLN A 98 4.00 -15.03 -8.49
C GLN A 98 2.94 -16.01 -7.96
N GLU A 99 1.67 -15.68 -8.14
CA GLU A 99 0.60 -16.61 -7.80
C GLU A 99 0.69 -17.85 -8.68
N GLY A 100 0.69 -19.02 -8.03
CA GLY A 100 0.84 -20.31 -8.71
C GLY A 100 2.28 -20.72 -8.96
N ASP A 101 3.26 -19.89 -8.61
CA ASP A 101 4.66 -20.31 -8.60
C ASP A 101 4.88 -21.27 -7.43
N ALA A 102 4.87 -22.57 -7.71
CA ALA A 102 5.16 -23.57 -6.72
C ALA A 102 6.63 -23.40 -6.31
N ALA A 103 6.87 -23.19 -5.01
CA ALA A 103 8.23 -23.11 -4.48
C ALA A 103 9.03 -24.31 -5.02
N PRO A 104 10.26 -24.10 -5.55
CA PRO A 104 11.05 -25.18 -6.09
C PRO A 104 11.17 -26.27 -5.02
N ALA A 105 10.88 -27.51 -5.42
CA ALA A 105 10.89 -28.64 -4.50
C ALA A 105 12.21 -28.63 -3.73
N SER A 106 12.12 -28.47 -2.41
CA SER A 106 13.32 -28.45 -1.59
C SER A 106 14.08 -29.78 -1.77
N PRO A 107 15.42 -29.79 -1.59
CA PRO A 107 16.18 -31.05 -1.63
C PRO A 107 15.60 -32.11 -0.70
N LEU A 108 15.00 -31.68 0.42
CA LEU A 108 14.27 -32.55 1.33
C LEU A 108 12.98 -33.11 0.70
N ALA A 109 12.18 -32.28 0.03
CA ALA A 109 10.98 -32.74 -0.66
C ALA A 109 11.31 -33.76 -1.77
N ALA A 110 12.39 -33.55 -2.52
CA ALA A 110 12.88 -34.50 -3.51
C ALA A 110 13.33 -35.82 -2.86
N ALA A 111 14.04 -35.77 -1.72
CA ALA A 111 14.47 -36.96 -0.99
C ALA A 111 13.27 -37.77 -0.45
N MET A 112 12.22 -37.09 0.05
CA MET A 112 11.00 -37.73 0.52
C MET A 112 10.20 -38.37 -0.62
N ALA A 113 10.08 -37.69 -1.77
CA ALA A 113 9.40 -38.22 -2.95
C ALA A 113 10.13 -39.44 -3.55
N ALA A 114 11.46 -39.46 -3.49
CA ALA A 114 12.28 -40.59 -3.92
C ALA A 114 12.23 -41.78 -2.95
N HIS A 115 11.83 -41.57 -1.69
CA HIS A 115 11.74 -42.62 -0.71
C HIS A 115 10.44 -43.41 -0.89
N LYS A 116 10.53 -44.67 -1.32
CA LYS A 116 9.37 -45.58 -1.37
C LYS A 116 8.79 -45.71 0.05
N PRO A 117 7.51 -45.35 0.29
CA PRO A 117 6.92 -45.51 1.61
C PRO A 117 6.98 -46.99 2.00
N ALA A 118 7.35 -47.26 3.25
CA ALA A 118 7.30 -48.62 3.77
C ALA A 118 5.86 -49.13 3.64
N SER A 119 5.67 -50.24 2.92
CA SER A 119 4.36 -50.88 2.81
C SER A 119 4.06 -51.55 4.14
N LEU A 120 3.37 -50.82 5.01
CA LEU A 120 2.74 -51.38 6.20
C LEU A 120 1.42 -51.98 5.69
N GLY A 121 1.43 -53.28 5.40
CA GLY A 121 0.23 -53.99 4.95
C GLY A 121 -0.93 -53.86 5.96
N PRO A 122 -2.16 -54.21 5.56
CA PRO A 122 -3.29 -54.25 6.49
C PRO A 122 -3.04 -55.38 7.50
N GLY A 123 -2.70 -55.01 8.73
CA GLY A 123 -2.30 -55.93 9.78
C GLY A 123 -0.78 -55.89 9.98
N GLY A 124 -0.34 -55.48 11.16
CA GLY A 124 1.07 -55.34 11.58
C GLY A 124 1.84 -56.65 11.70
N GLU A 125 1.66 -57.55 10.74
CA GLU A 125 2.41 -58.79 10.61
C GLU A 125 3.77 -58.44 10.01
N ARG A 126 4.82 -58.57 10.82
CA ARG A 126 6.20 -58.45 10.35
C ARG A 126 6.42 -59.50 9.27
N ASN A 127 6.50 -59.05 8.01
CA ASN A 127 6.85 -59.90 6.88
C ASN A 127 8.23 -60.55 7.15
N ALA A 128 8.25 -61.87 7.35
CA ALA A 128 9.45 -62.64 7.67
C ALA A 128 10.45 -62.74 6.48
N ALA A 129 10.07 -62.23 5.31
CA ALA A 129 10.97 -62.02 4.17
C ALA A 129 11.61 -60.62 4.16
N ALA A 130 11.84 -60.04 5.35
CA ALA A 130 12.64 -58.83 5.51
C ALA A 130 13.99 -59.07 4.82
N GLN A 131 14.30 -58.26 3.80
CA GLN A 131 15.65 -58.16 3.26
C GLN A 131 16.60 -58.02 4.45
N PRO A 132 17.69 -58.82 4.52
CA PRO A 132 18.57 -58.76 5.66
C PRO A 132 19.02 -57.32 5.81
N ALA A 133 18.79 -56.76 7.00
CA ALA A 133 19.25 -55.42 7.33
C ALA A 133 20.72 -55.35 6.95
N LYS A 134 21.06 -54.53 5.94
CA LYS A 134 22.44 -54.31 5.58
C LYS A 134 23.10 -53.79 6.85
N THR A 135 23.97 -54.59 7.44
CA THR A 135 24.76 -54.19 8.60
C THR A 135 25.55 -52.99 8.17
N VAL A 136 25.12 -51.82 8.61
CA VAL A 136 25.81 -50.58 8.35
C VAL A 136 27.08 -50.63 9.18
N VAL A 137 28.19 -51.02 8.56
CA VAL A 137 29.49 -50.93 9.20
C VAL A 137 29.87 -49.46 9.20
N ALA A 138 29.94 -48.86 10.39
CA ALA A 138 30.20 -47.43 10.54
C ALA A 138 31.47 -46.97 9.78
N ALA A 139 32.50 -47.83 9.73
CA ALA A 139 33.72 -47.58 8.97
C ALA A 139 33.46 -47.32 7.47
N ASP A 140 32.51 -48.01 6.85
CA ASP A 140 32.17 -47.83 5.43
C ASP A 140 31.48 -46.48 5.16
N ILE A 141 30.72 -45.98 6.13
CA ILE A 141 30.11 -44.64 6.04
C ILE A 141 31.19 -43.58 6.12
N TYR A 142 32.15 -43.71 7.05
CA TYR A 142 33.25 -42.76 7.19
C TYR A 142 34.16 -42.75 5.96
N ALA A 143 34.48 -43.92 5.40
CA ALA A 143 35.30 -44.04 4.19
C ALA A 143 34.63 -43.40 2.96
N ARG A 144 33.33 -43.61 2.76
CA ARG A 144 32.57 -42.98 1.66
C ARG A 144 32.51 -41.46 1.79
N ARG A 145 32.37 -40.95 3.01
CA ARG A 145 32.36 -39.50 3.27
C ARG A 145 33.72 -38.88 3.00
N ALA A 146 34.81 -39.51 3.44
CA ALA A 146 36.17 -39.05 3.19
C ALA A 146 36.51 -39.01 1.68
N ALA A 147 36.07 -40.01 0.93
CA ALA A 147 36.25 -40.06 -0.53
C ALA A 147 35.44 -38.97 -1.27
N GLN A 148 34.26 -38.60 -0.75
CA GLN A 148 33.43 -37.54 -1.35
C GLN A 148 33.86 -36.13 -0.96
N THR A 149 34.53 -35.95 0.19
CA THR A 149 34.98 -34.61 0.65
C THR A 149 36.42 -34.29 0.28
N GLY A 150 37.11 -35.12 -0.50
CA GLY A 150 38.37 -34.77 -1.18
C GLY A 150 39.43 -34.15 -0.27
N ARG A 151 39.64 -34.70 0.93
CA ARG A 151 40.81 -34.35 1.74
C ARG A 151 41.89 -35.41 1.51
N ARG A 152 42.96 -34.96 0.87
CA ARG A 152 44.23 -35.68 0.65
C ARG A 152 44.77 -36.27 1.94
#